data_AF-A0A834CWW4-F1
#
_entry.id   AF-A0A834CWW4-F1
#
_cell.length_a   1.000
_cell.length_b   1.000
_cell.length_c   1.000
_cell.angle_alpha   90.00
_cell.angle_beta   90.00
_cell.angle_gamma   90.00
#
_symmetry.space_group_name_H-M   'P 1'
#
loop_
_entity.id
_entity.type
_entity.pdbx_description
1 polymer ?
#
loop_
_entity_poly.entity_id
_entity_poly.type
_entity_poly.pdbx_seq_one_letter_code
_entity_poly.pdbx_strand_id
1 'polypeptide(L)'
;MSAMAGALLAYNQADMRLLISAVRNGNKEMYSKYSDEEMISFLKPHQIKSYVHRVTRGVENSAVAVEFILERFKGPAGLDIDGIPLLKDDAAVNSHWATASKHLSCMQDPPGMPLYINTKVVTLNGVELNRYKCQRGTNALEGLHAHLPRAVPSQRCGIMPFQVYLISFAVQWNSRMESLRVAGKERQSSCVDPRRIQLLNQQSELLFGREHLFKPDFTAPMPLGK
;
A
#
# COMPACT_ATOMS: atom_id res chain seq x y z
N MET A 1 -4.04 -7.30 1.76
CA MET A 1 -4.18 -5.86 2.02
C MET A 1 -3.68 -5.61 3.43
N SER A 2 -2.99 -4.51 3.72
CA SER A 2 -2.52 -4.25 5.08
C SER A 2 -3.71 -4.03 6.03
N ALA A 3 -3.54 -4.35 7.31
CA ALA A 3 -4.57 -4.11 8.33
C ALA A 3 -5.02 -2.64 8.35
N MET A 4 -4.06 -1.70 8.21
CA MET A 4 -4.36 -0.26 8.15
C MET A 4 -5.24 0.14 6.97
N ALA A 5 -5.04 -0.47 5.79
CA ALA A 5 -5.94 -0.20 4.66
C ALA A 5 -7.35 -0.75 4.91
N GLY A 6 -7.50 -1.86 5.65
CA GLY A 6 -8.79 -2.40 6.09
C GLY A 6 -9.45 -1.60 7.24
N ALA A 7 -8.68 -0.79 7.97
CA ALA A 7 -9.22 0.15 8.95
C ALA A 7 -9.93 1.33 8.28
N LEU A 8 -9.49 1.73 7.08
CA LEU A 8 -10.08 2.85 6.34
C LEU A 8 -11.11 2.41 5.30
N LEU A 9 -10.84 1.31 4.61
CA LEU A 9 -11.62 0.85 3.48
C LEU A 9 -12.34 -0.46 3.80
N ALA A 10 -13.62 -0.53 3.43
CA ALA A 10 -14.40 -1.75 3.41
C ALA A 10 -14.85 -2.07 1.98
N TYR A 11 -15.20 -3.33 1.74
CA TYR A 11 -15.91 -3.71 0.53
C TYR A 11 -17.35 -3.25 0.61
N ASN A 12 -17.90 -2.74 -0.49
CA ASN A 12 -19.31 -2.40 -0.56
C ASN A 12 -20.16 -3.67 -0.34
N GLN A 13 -21.08 -3.61 0.62
CA GLN A 13 -21.85 -4.77 1.03
C GLN A 13 -22.85 -5.23 -0.05
N ALA A 14 -23.44 -4.29 -0.81
CA ALA A 14 -24.40 -4.63 -1.87
C ALA A 14 -23.69 -5.35 -3.03
N ASP A 15 -22.56 -4.82 -3.49
CA ASP A 15 -21.73 -5.48 -4.50
C ASP A 15 -21.25 -6.86 -4.04
N MET A 16 -20.83 -6.98 -2.77
CA MET A 16 -20.42 -8.27 -2.20
C MET A 16 -21.55 -9.30 -2.26
N ARG A 17 -22.77 -8.91 -1.87
CA ARG A 17 -23.94 -9.80 -1.93
C ARG A 17 -24.25 -10.24 -3.36
N LEU A 18 -24.16 -9.31 -4.32
CA LEU A 18 -24.35 -9.65 -5.74
C LEU A 18 -23.29 -10.65 -6.23
N LEU A 19 -22.02 -10.43 -5.89
CA LEU A 19 -20.95 -11.34 -6.27
C LEU A 19 -21.11 -12.73 -5.61
N ILE A 20 -21.50 -12.78 -4.34
CA ILE A 20 -21.81 -14.03 -3.63
C ILE A 20 -22.95 -14.77 -4.35
N SER A 21 -24.04 -14.07 -4.69
CA SER A 21 -25.17 -14.62 -5.43
C SER A 21 -24.75 -15.18 -6.79
N ALA A 22 -23.93 -14.43 -7.54
CA ALA A 22 -23.38 -14.87 -8.82
C ALA A 22 -22.54 -16.16 -8.67
N VAL A 23 -21.66 -16.24 -7.68
CA VAL A 23 -20.84 -17.45 -7.46
C VAL A 23 -21.70 -18.63 -7.04
N ARG A 24 -22.67 -18.43 -6.14
CA ARG A 24 -23.63 -19.48 -5.75
C ARG A 24 -24.40 -20.02 -6.94
N ASN A 25 -24.88 -19.16 -7.83
CA ASN A 25 -25.63 -19.58 -9.01
C ASN A 25 -24.81 -20.45 -9.97
N GLY A 26 -23.47 -20.34 -9.95
CA GLY A 26 -22.60 -21.19 -10.75
C GLY A 26 -22.58 -22.66 -10.32
N ASN A 27 -22.89 -22.96 -9.06
CA ASN A 27 -23.02 -24.32 -8.55
C ASN A 27 -23.93 -24.36 -7.30
N LYS A 28 -25.24 -24.32 -7.55
CA LYS A 28 -26.24 -24.22 -6.47
C LYS A 28 -26.21 -25.39 -5.50
N GLU A 29 -25.96 -26.60 -6.00
CA GLU A 29 -25.91 -27.81 -5.18
C GLU A 29 -24.75 -27.74 -4.18
N MET A 30 -23.53 -27.46 -4.66
CA MET A 30 -22.34 -27.34 -3.82
C MET A 30 -22.48 -26.26 -2.76
N TYR A 31 -23.05 -25.11 -3.14
CA TYR A 31 -23.04 -23.91 -2.31
C TYR A 31 -24.28 -23.72 -1.42
N SER A 32 -25.31 -24.55 -1.59
CA SER A 32 -26.58 -24.48 -0.83
C SER A 32 -26.42 -24.53 0.69
N LYS A 33 -25.36 -25.20 1.17
CA LYS A 33 -25.10 -25.43 2.60
C LYS A 33 -24.29 -24.32 3.28
N TYR A 34 -23.72 -23.38 2.54
CA TYR A 34 -22.84 -22.35 3.12
C TYR A 34 -23.59 -21.04 3.34
N SER A 35 -23.33 -20.36 4.45
CA SER A 35 -23.82 -19.01 4.74
C SER A 35 -23.15 -17.96 3.83
N ASP A 36 -23.68 -16.73 3.79
CA ASP A 36 -23.09 -15.66 2.97
C ASP A 36 -21.66 -15.32 3.42
N GLU A 37 -21.39 -15.39 4.72
CA GLU A 37 -20.07 -15.18 5.31
C GLU A 37 -19.09 -16.29 4.89
N GLU A 38 -19.53 -17.55 4.92
CA GLU A 38 -18.73 -18.69 4.49
C GLU A 38 -18.43 -18.64 2.98
N MET A 39 -19.37 -18.11 2.19
CA MET A 39 -19.21 -17.92 0.76
C MET A 39 -18.03 -17.01 0.40
N ILE A 40 -17.62 -16.09 1.28
CA ILE A 40 -16.50 -15.17 1.04
C ILE A 40 -15.21 -15.95 0.75
N SER A 41 -15.02 -17.11 1.40
CA SER A 41 -13.83 -17.95 1.21
C SER A 41 -13.72 -18.57 -0.19
N PHE A 42 -14.85 -18.69 -0.91
CA PHE A 42 -14.91 -19.23 -2.27
C PHE A 42 -14.75 -18.16 -3.36
N LEU A 43 -14.77 -16.88 -2.99
CA LEU A 43 -14.61 -15.77 -3.93
C LEU A 43 -13.16 -15.64 -4.37
N LYS A 44 -12.92 -15.56 -5.68
CA LYS A 44 -11.57 -15.39 -6.20
C LYS A 44 -11.12 -13.93 -6.04
N PRO A 45 -9.84 -13.65 -5.69
CA PRO A 45 -9.34 -12.29 -5.50
C PRO A 45 -9.57 -11.36 -6.70
N HIS A 46 -9.48 -11.88 -7.94
CA HIS A 46 -9.71 -11.10 -9.15
C HIS A 46 -11.18 -10.74 -9.37
N GLN A 47 -12.13 -11.55 -8.87
CA GLN A 47 -13.56 -11.26 -8.92
C GLN A 47 -13.89 -10.12 -7.97
N ILE A 48 -13.41 -10.20 -6.73
CA ILE A 48 -13.57 -9.12 -5.74
C ILE A 48 -12.98 -7.83 -6.28
N LYS A 49 -11.75 -7.87 -6.81
CA LYS A 49 -11.09 -6.69 -7.41
C LYS A 49 -11.90 -6.07 -8.55
N SER A 50 -12.61 -6.87 -9.34
CA SER A 50 -13.31 -6.40 -10.54
C SER A 50 -14.73 -5.91 -10.26
N TYR A 51 -15.44 -6.60 -9.37
CA TYR A 51 -16.89 -6.46 -9.21
C TYR A 51 -17.34 -5.84 -7.89
N VAL A 52 -16.40 -5.62 -6.96
CA VAL A 52 -16.72 -5.07 -5.64
C VAL A 52 -15.92 -3.80 -5.42
N HIS A 53 -16.60 -2.66 -5.43
CA HIS A 53 -15.95 -1.41 -5.10
C HIS A 53 -15.68 -1.29 -3.61
N ARG A 54 -14.74 -0.40 -3.25
CA ARG A 54 -14.42 -0.09 -1.86
C ARG A 54 -15.02 1.24 -1.45
N VAL A 55 -15.54 1.26 -0.23
CA VAL A 55 -16.09 2.45 0.42
C VAL A 55 -15.28 2.75 1.67
N THR A 56 -15.26 4.01 2.08
CA THR A 56 -14.67 4.37 3.36
C THR A 56 -15.60 4.00 4.51
N ARG A 57 -15.04 3.62 5.65
CA ARG A 57 -15.82 3.09 6.80
C ARG A 57 -16.53 4.16 7.63
N GLY A 58 -16.23 5.44 7.39
CA GLY A 58 -16.62 6.55 8.26
C GLY A 58 -15.53 6.84 9.30
N VAL A 59 -15.49 8.09 9.77
CA VAL A 59 -14.46 8.58 10.70
C VAL A 59 -14.39 7.74 11.97
N GLU A 60 -15.53 7.53 12.64
CA GLU A 60 -15.60 6.80 13.91
C GLU A 60 -15.15 5.35 13.77
N ASN A 61 -15.73 4.61 12.81
CA ASN A 61 -15.36 3.22 12.57
C ASN A 61 -13.89 3.06 12.17
N SER A 62 -13.35 4.03 11.42
CA SER A 62 -11.93 4.05 11.08
C SER A 62 -11.06 4.32 12.30
N ALA A 63 -11.44 5.25 13.19
CA ALA A 63 -10.72 5.53 14.42
C ALA A 63 -10.62 4.27 15.30
N VAL A 64 -11.76 3.64 15.58
CA VAL A 64 -11.83 2.41 16.39
C VAL A 64 -10.97 1.29 15.80
N ALA A 65 -11.03 1.11 14.47
CA ALA A 65 -10.25 0.07 13.80
C ALA A 65 -8.73 0.36 13.84
N VAL A 66 -8.32 1.62 13.68
CA VAL A 66 -6.91 2.00 13.78
C VAL A 66 -6.41 1.85 15.22
N GLU A 67 -7.17 2.32 16.21
CA GLU A 67 -6.83 2.18 17.63
C GLU A 67 -6.65 0.71 18.02
N PHE A 68 -7.56 -0.17 17.60
CA PHE A 68 -7.42 -1.60 17.81
C PHE A 68 -6.12 -2.17 17.21
N ILE A 69 -5.76 -1.73 16.00
CA ILE A 69 -4.50 -2.14 15.36
C ILE A 69 -3.29 -1.61 16.12
N LEU A 70 -3.30 -0.35 16.54
CA LEU A 70 -2.22 0.26 17.30
C LEU A 70 -2.00 -0.45 18.64
N GLU A 71 -3.07 -0.74 19.38
CA GLU A 71 -3.00 -1.52 20.62
C GLU A 71 -2.38 -2.91 20.38
N ARG A 72 -2.71 -3.57 19.27
CA ARG A 72 -2.11 -4.87 18.95
C ARG A 72 -0.61 -4.76 18.70
N PHE A 73 -0.17 -3.66 18.07
CA PHE A 73 1.25 -3.35 17.82
C PHE A 73 2.01 -2.84 19.04
N LYS A 74 1.35 -2.42 20.13
CA LYS A 74 2.05 -2.18 21.41
C LYS A 74 2.45 -3.49 22.10
N GLY A 75 1.77 -4.59 21.77
CA GLY A 75 2.07 -5.93 22.26
C GLY A 75 3.04 -6.73 21.36
N PRO A 76 3.09 -8.06 21.53
CA PRO A 76 4.04 -8.93 20.80
C PRO A 76 3.94 -8.89 19.28
N ALA A 77 2.83 -8.44 18.70
CA ALA A 77 2.68 -8.32 17.26
C ALA A 77 3.42 -7.09 16.69
N GLY A 78 3.88 -6.18 17.55
CA GLY A 78 4.75 -5.07 17.18
C GLY A 78 6.23 -5.36 17.32
N LEU A 79 6.62 -6.63 17.49
CA LEU A 79 8.02 -7.05 17.45
C LEU A 79 8.31 -7.71 16.10
N ASP A 80 9.49 -7.48 15.56
CA ASP A 80 9.98 -8.23 14.41
C ASP A 80 10.47 -9.63 14.80
N ILE A 81 11.03 -10.36 13.84
CA ILE A 81 11.52 -11.73 14.04
C ILE A 81 12.65 -11.84 15.08
N ASP A 82 13.37 -10.75 15.34
CA ASP A 82 14.48 -10.67 16.27
C ASP A 82 14.05 -10.07 17.63
N GLY A 83 12.74 -9.81 17.80
CA GLY A 83 12.19 -9.21 19.02
C GLY A 83 12.35 -7.70 19.11
N ILE A 84 12.73 -7.03 18.01
CA ILE A 84 12.94 -5.58 17.98
C ILE A 84 11.59 -4.89 17.75
N PRO A 85 11.23 -3.87 18.55
CA PRO A 85 10.01 -3.09 18.35
C PRO A 85 9.95 -2.42 16.96
N LEU A 86 8.85 -2.65 16.24
CA LEU A 86 8.50 -2.00 14.97
C LEU A 86 8.16 -0.53 15.17
N LEU A 87 7.62 -0.18 16.34
CA LEU A 87 7.27 1.17 16.74
C LEU A 87 8.24 1.63 17.83
N LYS A 88 8.54 2.94 17.86
CA LYS A 88 9.55 3.52 18.75
C LYS A 88 9.23 3.27 20.23
N ASP A 89 8.10 3.79 20.68
CA ASP A 89 7.57 3.64 22.03
C ASP A 89 6.08 4.07 22.03
N ASP A 90 5.34 3.63 23.04
CA ASP A 90 3.89 3.88 23.14
C ASP A 90 3.55 5.38 23.18
N ALA A 91 4.39 6.20 23.81
CA ALA A 91 4.16 7.63 23.91
C ALA A 91 4.28 8.31 22.54
N ALA A 92 5.28 7.93 21.74
CA ALA A 92 5.46 8.40 20.37
C ALA A 92 4.31 7.97 19.46
N VAL A 93 3.84 6.72 19.59
CA VAL A 93 2.68 6.21 18.83
C VAL A 93 1.42 6.98 19.17
N ASN A 94 1.14 7.17 20.46
CA ASN A 94 -0.04 7.90 20.93
C ASN A 94 0.00 9.38 20.48
N SER A 95 1.17 10.02 20.57
CA SER A 95 1.37 11.40 20.10
C SER A 95 1.12 11.54 18.59
N HIS A 96 1.65 10.60 17.79
CA HIS A 96 1.40 10.57 16.36
C HIS A 96 -0.10 10.33 16.06
N TRP A 97 -0.74 9.39 16.76
CA TRP A 97 -2.17 9.13 16.59
C TRP A 97 -3.04 10.33 16.94
N ALA A 98 -2.72 11.06 18.02
CA ALA A 98 -3.44 12.29 18.39
C ALA A 98 -3.40 13.37 17.29
N THR A 99 -2.37 13.36 16.46
CA THR A 99 -2.27 14.26 15.30
C THR A 99 -2.95 13.68 14.07
N ALA A 100 -2.68 12.41 13.74
CA ALA A 100 -3.17 11.76 12.53
C ALA A 100 -4.69 11.53 12.54
N SER A 101 -5.27 11.21 13.70
CA SER A 101 -6.71 10.98 13.86
C SER A 101 -7.57 12.18 13.44
N LYS A 102 -7.07 13.40 13.60
CA LYS A 102 -7.73 14.64 13.16
C LYS A 102 -7.98 14.69 11.64
N HIS A 103 -7.20 13.92 10.88
CA HIS A 103 -7.30 13.85 9.41
C HIS A 103 -8.13 12.66 8.91
N LEU A 104 -8.75 11.88 9.80
CA LEU A 104 -9.62 10.77 9.37
C LEU A 104 -10.79 11.25 8.50
N SER A 105 -11.33 12.43 8.76
CA SER A 105 -12.37 13.06 7.94
C SER A 105 -11.89 13.36 6.52
N CYS A 106 -10.64 13.81 6.37
CA CYS A 106 -10.01 14.09 5.07
C CYS A 106 -9.83 12.82 4.21
N MET A 107 -9.80 11.64 4.82
CA MET A 107 -9.63 10.36 4.13
C MET A 107 -10.95 9.68 3.72
N GLN A 108 -12.09 10.22 4.14
CA GLN A 108 -13.40 9.67 3.79
C GLN A 108 -13.79 10.03 2.36
N ASP A 109 -14.67 9.23 1.77
CA ASP A 109 -15.27 9.54 0.48
C ASP A 109 -16.08 10.83 0.58
N PRO A 110 -15.79 11.84 -0.26
CA PRO A 110 -16.58 13.05 -0.26
C PRO A 110 -17.98 12.75 -0.79
N PRO A 111 -19.03 13.37 -0.20
CA PRO A 111 -20.39 13.18 -0.64
C PRO A 111 -20.55 13.66 -2.09
N GLY A 112 -21.29 12.89 -2.90
CA GLY A 112 -21.59 13.25 -4.31
C GLY A 112 -20.43 13.06 -5.29
N MET A 113 -19.26 12.57 -4.85
CA MET A 113 -18.12 12.32 -5.73
C MET A 113 -17.82 10.81 -5.81
N PRO A 114 -18.28 10.11 -6.86
CA PRO A 114 -18.05 8.68 -7.00
C PRO A 114 -16.56 8.39 -7.31
N LEU A 115 -15.83 7.90 -6.31
CA LEU A 115 -14.42 7.50 -6.48
C LEU A 115 -14.27 6.11 -7.13
N TYR A 116 -15.38 5.42 -7.40
CA TYR A 116 -15.44 4.23 -8.23
C TYR A 116 -16.44 4.45 -9.35
N ILE A 117 -15.98 4.35 -10.59
CA ILE A 117 -16.82 4.54 -11.77
C ILE A 117 -17.15 3.17 -12.35
N ASN A 118 -18.44 2.93 -12.59
CA ASN A 118 -18.88 1.77 -13.34
C ASN A 118 -18.40 1.89 -14.79
N THR A 119 -17.61 0.93 -15.23
CA THR A 119 -17.06 0.87 -16.59
C THR A 119 -17.91 0.04 -17.53
N LYS A 120 -18.56 -1.01 -17.02
CA LYS A 120 -19.44 -1.89 -17.78
C LYS A 120 -20.22 -2.81 -16.85
N VAL A 121 -21.36 -3.28 -17.32
CA VAL A 121 -22.13 -4.37 -16.72
C VAL A 121 -21.66 -5.69 -17.31
N VAL A 122 -21.55 -6.74 -16.49
CA VAL A 122 -21.16 -8.10 -16.88
C VAL A 122 -22.12 -9.08 -16.22
N THR A 123 -22.65 -10.03 -16.98
CA THR A 123 -23.45 -11.13 -16.44
C THR A 123 -22.53 -12.30 -16.05
N LEU A 124 -22.52 -12.66 -14.77
CA LEU A 124 -21.79 -13.81 -14.24
C LEU A 124 -22.80 -14.81 -13.67
N ASN A 125 -22.85 -16.02 -14.24
CA ASN A 125 -23.76 -17.10 -13.82
C ASN A 125 -25.23 -16.63 -13.69
N GLY A 126 -25.68 -15.81 -14.64
CA GLY A 126 -27.05 -15.28 -14.67
C GLY A 126 -27.33 -14.11 -13.70
N VAL A 127 -26.31 -13.57 -13.02
CA VAL A 127 -26.43 -12.37 -12.17
C VAL A 127 -25.65 -11.22 -12.80
N GLU A 128 -26.26 -10.04 -12.87
CA GLU A 128 -25.59 -8.84 -13.37
C GLU A 128 -24.68 -8.22 -12.30
N LEU A 129 -23.44 -7.94 -12.70
CA LEU A 129 -22.41 -7.32 -11.86
C LEU A 129 -21.84 -6.10 -12.56
N ASN A 130 -21.56 -5.05 -11.79
CA ASN A 130 -20.86 -3.87 -12.29
C ASN A 130 -19.35 -4.08 -12.22
N ARG A 131 -18.63 -3.70 -13.27
CA ARG A 131 -17.17 -3.64 -13.25
C ARG A 131 -16.72 -2.23 -12.93
N TYR A 132 -15.96 -2.06 -11.86
CA TYR A 132 -15.54 -0.73 -11.42
C TYR A 132 -14.09 -0.40 -11.78
N LYS A 133 -13.84 0.88 -12.04
CA LYS A 133 -12.51 1.49 -12.06
C LYS A 133 -12.40 2.47 -10.90
N CYS A 134 -11.37 2.31 -10.07
CA CYS A 134 -11.06 3.21 -8.97
C CYS A 134 -10.46 4.52 -9.53
N GLN A 135 -10.91 5.65 -8.98
CA GLN A 135 -10.41 7.01 -9.28
C GLN A 135 -9.68 7.63 -8.08
N ARG A 136 -9.56 6.92 -6.95
CA ARG A 136 -8.83 7.39 -5.75
C ARG A 136 -7.33 7.58 -5.95
N GLY A 137 -6.76 6.97 -6.98
CA GLY A 137 -5.34 6.93 -7.23
C GLY A 137 -5.01 7.46 -8.61
N THR A 138 -3.91 8.21 -8.69
CA THR A 138 -3.23 8.44 -9.97
C THR A 138 -2.31 7.26 -10.25
N ASN A 139 -2.10 6.95 -11.53
CA ASN A 139 -1.11 5.95 -11.96
C ASN A 139 0.30 6.19 -11.38
N ALA A 140 0.59 7.40 -10.89
CA ALA A 140 1.88 7.78 -10.31
C ALA A 140 2.17 7.07 -8.99
N LEU A 141 1.20 7.00 -8.05
CA LEU A 141 1.41 6.34 -6.75
C LEU A 141 1.49 4.80 -6.92
N GLU A 142 0.68 4.26 -7.83
CA GLU A 142 0.79 2.85 -8.23
C GLU A 142 2.15 2.54 -8.88
N GLY A 143 2.69 3.50 -9.64
CA GLY A 143 4.06 3.46 -10.15
C GLY A 143 5.09 3.43 -9.02
N LEU A 144 5.00 4.31 -8.03
CA LEU A 144 5.91 4.36 -6.88
C LEU A 144 6.00 2.98 -6.20
N HIS A 145 4.85 2.36 -5.91
CA HIS A 145 4.80 1.05 -5.25
C HIS A 145 5.46 -0.07 -6.06
N ALA A 146 5.34 -0.05 -7.39
CA ALA A 146 6.03 -1.01 -8.25
C ALA A 146 7.56 -0.81 -8.24
N HIS A 147 8.03 0.37 -7.85
CA HIS A 147 9.45 0.73 -7.80
C HIS A 147 10.06 0.62 -6.40
N LEU A 148 9.26 0.59 -5.32
CA LEU A 148 9.74 0.39 -3.95
C LEU A 148 10.60 -0.87 -3.76
N PRO A 149 10.31 -2.03 -4.38
CA PRO A 149 11.20 -3.20 -4.27
C PRO A 149 12.60 -2.96 -4.85
N ARG A 150 12.76 -1.97 -5.74
CA ARG A 150 14.06 -1.59 -6.31
C ARG A 150 14.75 -0.48 -5.49
N ALA A 151 14.03 0.14 -4.55
CA ALA A 151 14.59 1.15 -3.65
C ALA A 151 15.63 0.53 -2.70
N VAL A 152 15.48 -0.75 -2.38
CA VAL A 152 16.31 -1.46 -1.41
C VAL A 152 17.23 -2.44 -2.16
N PRO A 153 18.55 -2.41 -1.93
CA PRO A 153 19.52 -3.21 -2.69
C PRO A 153 19.51 -4.71 -2.36
N SER A 154 18.70 -5.16 -1.39
CA SER A 154 18.65 -6.54 -0.92
C SER A 154 17.26 -6.91 -0.38
N GLN A 155 16.90 -8.19 -0.49
CA GLN A 155 15.69 -8.77 0.13
C GLN A 155 15.79 -8.84 1.66
N ARG A 156 17.00 -8.73 2.22
CA ARG A 156 17.27 -8.67 3.66
C ARG A 156 18.07 -7.39 3.91
N CYS A 157 17.40 -6.38 4.44
CA CYS A 157 17.97 -5.08 4.74
C CYS A 157 17.62 -4.73 6.20
N GLY A 158 18.61 -4.37 7.00
CA GLY A 158 18.36 -3.90 8.37
C GLY A 158 17.52 -2.63 8.37
N ILE A 159 16.73 -2.42 9.42
CA ILE A 159 15.75 -1.33 9.50
C ILE A 159 16.35 0.07 9.27
N MET A 160 17.54 0.33 9.82
CA MET A 160 18.22 1.62 9.69
C MET A 160 18.66 1.90 8.23
N PRO A 161 19.44 1.02 7.56
CA PRO A 161 19.71 1.17 6.13
C PRO A 161 18.43 1.24 5.27
N PHE A 162 17.42 0.45 5.60
CA PHE A 162 16.15 0.42 4.88
C PHE A 162 15.47 1.79 4.86
N GLN A 163 15.43 2.50 5.99
CA GLN A 163 14.89 3.86 6.08
C GLN A 163 15.67 4.85 5.21
N VAL A 164 17.01 4.79 5.23
CA VAL A 164 17.86 5.66 4.40
C VAL A 164 17.62 5.42 2.91
N TYR A 165 17.49 4.15 2.50
CA TYR A 165 17.17 3.79 1.12
C TYR A 165 15.79 4.31 0.67
N LEU A 166 14.78 4.22 1.54
CA LEU A 166 13.45 4.76 1.24
C LEU A 166 13.46 6.29 1.08
N ILE A 167 14.20 7.01 1.94
CA ILE A 167 14.33 8.48 1.84
C ILE A 167 15.03 8.86 0.54
N SER A 168 16.16 8.21 0.24
CA SER A 168 16.91 8.46 -1.02
C SER A 168 16.04 8.19 -2.25
N PHE A 169 15.30 7.07 -2.23
CA PHE A 169 14.37 6.74 -3.29
C PHE A 169 13.24 7.77 -3.42
N ALA A 170 12.64 8.23 -2.32
CA ALA A 170 11.59 9.24 -2.34
C ALA A 170 12.06 10.57 -2.95
N VAL A 171 13.27 11.04 -2.59
CA VAL A 171 13.88 12.25 -3.15
C VAL A 171 14.13 12.11 -4.65
N GLN A 172 14.68 10.95 -5.08
CA GLN A 172 14.93 10.67 -6.50
C GLN A 172 13.62 10.57 -7.30
N TRP A 173 12.60 9.94 -6.72
CA TRP A 173 11.27 9.83 -7.31
C TRP A 173 10.63 11.21 -7.52
N ASN A 174 10.61 12.04 -6.48
CA ASN A 174 10.01 13.38 -6.52
C ASN A 174 10.71 14.28 -7.56
N SER A 175 12.05 14.30 -7.57
CA SER A 175 12.84 15.05 -8.56
C SER A 175 12.52 14.62 -10.00
N ARG A 176 12.27 13.33 -10.22
CA ARG A 176 11.89 12.82 -11.54
C ARG A 176 10.46 13.17 -11.93
N MET A 177 9.51 13.04 -11.00
CA MET A 177 8.13 13.40 -11.29
C MET A 177 8.02 14.89 -11.64
N GLU A 178 8.81 15.74 -10.98
CA GLU A 178 8.90 17.16 -11.33
C GLU A 178 9.47 17.37 -12.73
N SER A 179 10.54 16.67 -13.12
CA SER A 179 11.11 16.80 -14.47
C SER A 179 10.18 16.28 -15.57
N LEU A 180 9.39 15.24 -15.29
CA LEU A 180 8.35 14.72 -16.18
C LEU A 180 7.10 15.62 -16.22
N ARG A 181 6.86 16.45 -15.20
CA ARG A 181 5.79 17.44 -15.19
C ARG A 181 6.05 18.58 -16.20
N VAL A 182 7.33 18.94 -16.38
CA VAL A 182 7.77 20.02 -17.28
C VAL A 182 7.96 19.53 -18.72
N ALA A 183 8.40 18.29 -18.92
CA ALA A 183 8.55 17.69 -20.24
C ALA A 183 7.35 16.79 -20.53
N GLY A 184 6.39 17.24 -21.35
CA GLY A 184 5.25 16.44 -21.80
C GLY A 184 5.64 15.23 -22.67
N LYS A 185 6.41 14.29 -22.11
CA LYS A 185 6.93 13.10 -22.79
C LYS A 185 6.62 11.82 -22.02
N GLU A 186 6.39 10.79 -22.82
CA GLU A 186 5.97 9.45 -22.43
C GLU A 186 6.93 8.70 -21.51
N ARG A 187 6.29 7.76 -20.80
CA ARG A 187 6.82 6.80 -19.82
C ARG A 187 8.16 6.18 -20.22
N GLN A 188 9.22 6.54 -19.51
CA GLN A 188 10.34 5.63 -19.26
C GLN A 188 10.29 5.19 -17.79
N SER A 189 10.22 3.88 -17.55
CA SER A 189 10.10 3.31 -16.20
C SER A 189 11.40 2.65 -15.75
N SER A 190 12.20 3.37 -14.96
CA SER A 190 13.19 2.74 -14.08
C SER A 190 13.68 3.77 -13.06
N CYS A 191 13.27 3.62 -11.80
CA CYS A 191 13.56 4.56 -10.71
C CYS A 191 14.90 4.35 -10.03
N VAL A 192 15.83 3.69 -10.70
CA VAL A 192 17.15 3.41 -10.17
C VAL A 192 18.12 3.62 -11.33
N ASP A 193 18.75 4.79 -11.37
CA ASP A 193 19.98 4.97 -12.15
C ASP A 193 21.15 4.67 -11.21
N PRO A 194 21.85 3.54 -11.39
CA PRO A 194 23.05 3.18 -10.63
C PRO A 194 24.04 4.33 -10.46
N ARG A 195 24.17 5.18 -11.48
CA ARG A 195 25.12 6.31 -11.51
C ARG A 195 24.73 7.40 -10.51
N ARG A 196 23.43 7.64 -10.33
CA ARG A 196 22.93 8.64 -9.36
C ARG A 196 23.09 8.18 -7.92
N ILE A 197 22.91 6.89 -7.66
CA ILE A 197 23.18 6.30 -6.34
C ILE A 197 24.68 6.41 -6.02
N GLN A 198 25.55 6.12 -7.00
CA GLN A 198 26.98 6.24 -6.82
C GLN A 198 27.42 7.70 -6.55
N LEU A 199 26.85 8.66 -7.27
CA LEU A 199 27.11 10.08 -7.03
C LEU A 199 26.67 10.51 -5.63
N LEU A 200 25.49 10.08 -5.18
CA LEU A 200 24.99 10.39 -3.83
C LEU A 200 25.90 9.80 -2.74
N ASN A 201 26.36 8.56 -2.92
CA ASN A 201 27.30 7.92 -2.00
C ASN A 201 28.64 8.67 -1.96
N GLN A 202 29.18 9.09 -3.11
CA GLN A 202 30.40 9.90 -3.18
C GLN A 202 30.23 11.27 -2.49
N GLN A 203 29.09 11.93 -2.69
CA GLN A 203 28.79 13.20 -2.01
C GLN A 203 28.61 13.03 -0.50
N SER A 204 28.03 11.91 -0.06
CA SER A 204 27.92 11.56 1.37
C SER A 204 29.30 11.34 2.00
N GLU A 205 30.21 10.64 1.32
CA GLU A 205 31.60 10.48 1.77
C GLU A 205 32.34 11.81 1.86
N LEU A 206 32.11 12.74 0.91
CA LEU A 206 32.71 14.07 0.93
C LEU A 206 32.18 14.95 2.08
N LEU A 207 30.88 14.85 2.39
CA LEU A 207 30.23 15.70 3.39
C LEU A 207 30.43 15.19 4.82
N PHE A 208 30.42 13.87 5.02
CA PHE A 208 30.42 13.26 6.34
C PHE A 208 31.69 12.45 6.65
N GLY A 209 32.72 12.54 5.79
CA GLY A 209 33.94 11.73 5.88
C GLY A 209 33.67 10.23 5.68
N ARG A 210 34.66 9.36 5.90
CA ARG A 210 34.43 7.89 5.91
C ARG A 210 34.20 7.30 7.30
N GLU A 211 34.30 8.14 8.32
CA GLU A 211 34.24 7.75 9.73
C GLU A 211 32.84 7.26 10.17
N HIS A 212 31.79 7.62 9.42
CA HIS A 212 30.42 7.16 9.66
C HIS A 212 30.14 5.76 9.07
N LEU A 213 31.06 5.20 8.28
CA LEU A 213 30.95 3.83 7.80
C LEU A 213 31.45 2.89 8.91
N PHE A 214 30.52 2.19 9.55
CA PHE A 214 30.77 1.27 10.68
C PHE A 214 31.80 0.16 10.41
N LYS A 215 32.28 0.01 9.17
CA LYS A 215 33.21 -1.01 8.73
C LYS A 215 34.16 -0.48 7.64
N PRO A 216 35.49 -0.60 7.81
CA PRO A 216 36.48 -0.16 6.81
C PRO A 216 36.36 -0.84 5.44
N ASP A 217 35.75 -2.02 5.41
CA ASP A 217 35.54 -2.87 4.23
C ASP A 217 34.16 -2.68 3.56
N PHE A 218 33.33 -1.74 4.04
CA PHE A 218 32.03 -1.48 3.42
C PHE A 218 32.21 -0.89 2.01
N THR A 219 31.81 -1.66 1.01
CA THR A 219 31.66 -1.20 -0.37
C THR A 219 30.17 -1.08 -0.67
N ALA A 220 29.72 0.10 -1.09
CA ALA A 220 28.33 0.28 -1.49
C ALA A 220 27.96 -0.75 -2.59
N PRO A 221 26.82 -1.44 -2.49
CA PRO A 221 26.45 -2.46 -3.47
C PRO A 221 26.34 -1.82 -4.85
N MET A 222 27.25 -2.23 -5.75
CA MET A 222 27.14 -1.92 -7.17
C MET A 222 25.89 -2.64 -7.69
N PRO A 223 24.98 -1.96 -8.40
CA PRO A 223 23.95 -2.66 -9.14
C PRO A 223 24.66 -3.60 -10.11
N LEU A 224 24.38 -4.89 -10.00
CA LEU A 224 24.84 -5.88 -10.97
C LEU A 224 24.49 -5.33 -12.35
N GLY A 225 25.52 -5.13 -13.16
CA GLY A 225 25.35 -4.78 -14.57
C GLY A 225 24.40 -5.79 -15.21
N LYS A 226 23.54 -5.29 -16.10
CA LYS A 226 22.58 -6.10 -16.86
C LYS A 226 23.20 -7.37 -17.41
#